data_AF-A0A7D8YUH0-F1
#
_entry.id   AF-A0A7D8YUH0-F1
#
_cell.length_a   1.000
_cell.length_b   1.000
_cell.length_c   1.000
_cell.angle_alpha   90.00
_cell.angle_beta   90.00
_cell.angle_gamma   90.00
#
_symmetry.space_group_name_H-M   'P 1'
#
loop_
_entity.id
_entity.type
_entity.pdbx_description
1 polymer ?
#
loop_
_entity_poly.entity_id
_entity_poly.type
_entity_poly.pdbx_seq_one_letter_code
_entity_poly.pdbx_strand_id
1 'polypeptide(L)'
;MAHAHTHGPLSRTNTAPVFPIRNTNGLSGLSQTMSHSSRSSQLSGSTAFTSSSSTSLSSLASSATMVPPPASGSVVATNNIINQRADASRSLYQICVQLRQRLTQVPGFDVHLHDSEDENEGEDEDPVSSLWRCLRKGTPLMTIYNAIQPPIPLHLDEKKETPQKRAKRATFKFVEACLTGELHVPPGECFALSDLFGDDTTGFVKVINLVLDVAQQRGQLLSVEEESADPSTMTISEKMSYRDHVVQEMVNTERKYVQDLENLHDLKKQIEQNGVVPGDVVHEIFLNINAILDFQRRFLIKIETTNSQSKDQQQWGLPFVNYEESFNIYRPFIANQRKAAAIAKRDFSKLTQAKHAIVVDFNTLDGFLLKPMQRLVKYPLLLKDLRDKGGVDETMKADLTAGIEASNRVLREANEAVDQELRREAREDLESRVDDWKNHQIDHFGDLLMHGQFMVVTGKSDVQKEVGPQFLLKL
;
A
#
# COMPACT_ATOMS: atom_id res chain seq x y z
N MET A 1 -43.88 -48.34 -13.05
CA MET A 1 -44.10 -48.27 -14.52
C MET A 1 -44.45 -46.83 -14.83
N ALA A 2 -43.55 -45.94 -15.23
CA ALA A 2 -42.76 -45.86 -16.47
C ALA A 2 -43.31 -44.71 -17.36
N HIS A 3 -42.39 -43.86 -17.82
CA HIS A 3 -42.46 -42.79 -18.83
C HIS A 3 -43.10 -41.44 -18.43
N ALA A 4 -42.73 -40.28 -18.97
CA ALA A 4 -41.49 -39.63 -19.47
C ALA A 4 -41.95 -38.32 -20.17
N HIS A 5 -41.18 -37.23 -20.02
CA HIS A 5 -41.16 -36.02 -20.90
C HIS A 5 -42.44 -35.12 -20.91
N THR A 6 -42.43 -33.78 -21.06
CA THR A 6 -41.49 -32.81 -21.65
C THR A 6 -41.91 -31.36 -21.29
N HIS A 7 -40.94 -30.45 -21.40
CA HIS A 7 -40.90 -28.98 -21.36
C HIS A 7 -42.15 -28.12 -21.67
N GLY A 8 -42.26 -27.00 -20.94
CA GLY A 8 -42.95 -25.76 -21.36
C GLY A 8 -42.22 -24.52 -20.79
N PRO A 9 -42.02 -23.42 -21.55
CA PRO A 9 -41.31 -22.23 -21.09
C PRO A 9 -42.28 -21.21 -20.48
N LEU A 10 -41.94 -20.65 -19.32
CA LEU A 10 -42.65 -19.53 -18.70
C LEU A 10 -41.80 -18.26 -18.78
N SER A 11 -42.30 -17.31 -19.56
CA SER A 11 -41.85 -15.92 -19.67
C SER A 11 -41.99 -15.21 -18.32
N ARG A 12 -40.89 -14.66 -17.79
CA ARG A 12 -40.92 -13.70 -16.67
C ARG A 12 -40.74 -12.28 -17.20
N THR A 13 -41.80 -11.51 -17.00
CA THR A 13 -41.88 -10.06 -17.03
C THR A 13 -40.86 -9.42 -16.08
N ASN A 14 -40.10 -8.44 -16.56
CA ASN A 14 -39.33 -7.53 -15.71
C ASN A 14 -39.84 -6.10 -15.96
N THR A 15 -40.53 -5.57 -14.96
CA THR A 15 -41.03 -4.20 -14.87
C THR A 15 -39.96 -3.32 -14.22
N ALA A 16 -39.51 -2.27 -14.91
CA ALA A 16 -38.83 -1.14 -14.31
C ALA A 16 -39.50 0.17 -14.80
N PRO A 17 -39.78 1.15 -13.92
CA PRO A 17 -40.44 2.39 -14.29
C PRO A 17 -39.43 3.41 -14.84
N VAL A 18 -39.82 4.13 -15.89
CA VAL A 18 -39.06 5.25 -16.47
C VAL A 18 -39.86 6.54 -16.23
N PHE A 19 -39.23 7.51 -15.57
CA PHE A 19 -39.75 8.88 -15.44
C PHE A 19 -39.46 9.68 -16.71
N PRO A 20 -40.40 10.51 -17.22
CA PRO A 20 -40.19 11.26 -18.45
C PRO A 20 -39.60 12.65 -18.17
N ILE A 21 -38.57 13.03 -18.94
CA ILE A 21 -38.16 14.43 -19.11
C ILE A 21 -38.70 14.92 -20.46
N ARG A 22 -39.53 15.96 -20.34
CA ARG A 22 -40.13 16.76 -21.39
C ARG A 22 -39.05 17.57 -22.11
N ASN A 23 -38.95 17.45 -23.44
CA ASN A 23 -38.69 18.64 -24.24
C ASN A 23 -39.27 18.53 -25.65
N THR A 24 -39.85 19.65 -26.04
CA THR A 24 -40.64 19.92 -27.22
C THR A 24 -39.76 20.25 -28.41
N ASN A 25 -40.01 19.61 -29.57
CA ASN A 25 -40.14 20.28 -30.86
C ASN A 25 -40.54 19.24 -31.91
N GLY A 26 -41.74 19.42 -32.47
CA GLY A 26 -42.23 18.62 -33.58
C GLY A 26 -41.71 19.13 -34.91
N LEU A 27 -41.49 18.20 -35.84
CA LEU A 27 -41.84 18.31 -37.25
C LEU A 27 -41.75 16.91 -37.88
N SER A 28 -42.83 16.58 -38.59
CA SER A 28 -43.18 15.28 -39.15
C SER A 28 -42.36 14.90 -40.39
N GLY A 29 -42.21 13.59 -40.66
CA GLY A 29 -42.02 13.14 -42.05
C GLY A 29 -41.31 11.81 -42.27
N LEU A 30 -42.11 10.78 -42.57
CA LEU A 30 -41.90 9.71 -43.57
C LEU A 30 -41.04 8.48 -43.22
N SER A 31 -41.80 7.38 -43.21
CA SER A 31 -41.46 5.96 -43.33
C SER A 31 -40.63 5.65 -44.58
N GLN A 32 -39.65 4.74 -44.44
CA GLN A 32 -39.43 3.70 -45.45
C GLN A 32 -38.60 2.52 -44.90
N THR A 33 -39.19 1.36 -45.11
CA THR A 33 -38.68 0.00 -45.00
C THR A 33 -37.50 -0.26 -45.95
N MET A 34 -36.53 -1.10 -45.59
CA MET A 34 -36.21 -2.31 -46.36
C MET A 34 -35.21 -3.20 -45.60
N SER A 35 -35.52 -4.49 -45.63
CA SER A 35 -34.77 -5.63 -45.14
C SER A 35 -33.85 -6.15 -46.25
N HIS A 36 -32.61 -6.53 -45.92
CA HIS A 36 -31.90 -7.57 -46.68
C HIS A 36 -30.94 -8.33 -45.77
N SER A 37 -31.13 -9.65 -45.79
CA SER A 37 -30.32 -10.65 -45.12
C SER A 37 -29.15 -11.10 -45.99
N SER A 38 -28.08 -11.52 -45.30
CA SER A 38 -27.12 -12.57 -45.66
C SER A 38 -25.94 -12.20 -46.57
N ARG A 39 -24.73 -12.24 -46.00
CA ARG A 39 -23.71 -13.27 -46.34
C ARG A 39 -22.53 -13.23 -45.36
N SER A 40 -22.25 -14.38 -44.74
CA SER A 40 -21.04 -14.63 -43.97
C SER A 40 -19.85 -14.87 -44.90
N SER A 41 -18.72 -14.25 -44.60
CA SER A 41 -17.40 -14.77 -44.96
C SER A 41 -16.49 -14.58 -43.75
N GLN A 42 -16.11 -15.69 -43.14
CA GLN A 42 -15.05 -15.78 -42.15
C GLN A 42 -13.74 -15.33 -42.79
N LEU A 43 -12.96 -14.51 -42.08
CA LEU A 43 -11.50 -14.51 -42.08
C LEU A 43 -11.04 -13.62 -40.90
N SER A 44 -10.34 -14.27 -39.95
CA SER A 44 -9.35 -13.74 -39.01
C SER A 44 -9.62 -12.38 -38.34
N GLY A 45 -10.27 -12.41 -37.16
CA GLY A 45 -10.37 -11.26 -36.27
C GLY A 45 -9.10 -11.07 -35.45
N SER A 46 -8.25 -10.14 -35.87
CA SER A 46 -7.35 -9.39 -34.98
C SER A 46 -8.22 -8.55 -34.04
N THR A 47 -7.97 -8.66 -32.73
CA THR A 47 -8.69 -7.89 -31.71
C THR A 47 -8.40 -6.40 -31.87
N ALA A 48 -9.36 -5.67 -32.44
CA ALA A 48 -9.34 -4.22 -32.51
C ALA A 48 -9.50 -3.65 -31.09
N PHE A 49 -8.48 -2.92 -30.62
CA PHE A 49 -8.56 -2.13 -29.39
C PHE A 49 -9.40 -0.88 -29.65
N THR A 50 -10.59 -0.83 -29.06
CA THR A 50 -11.39 0.39 -28.97
C THR A 50 -10.86 1.22 -27.80
N SER A 51 -9.84 2.04 -28.05
CA SER A 51 -9.29 2.99 -27.06
C SER A 51 -9.93 4.37 -27.25
N SER A 52 -11.12 4.51 -26.68
CA SER A 52 -11.74 5.81 -26.38
C SER A 52 -12.43 5.72 -25.03
N SER A 53 -11.62 5.73 -23.98
CA SER A 53 -12.04 5.96 -22.60
C SER A 53 -10.82 6.45 -21.83
N SER A 54 -10.90 7.64 -21.24
CA SER A 54 -9.98 8.05 -20.17
C SER A 54 -10.07 7.00 -19.06
N THR A 55 -9.07 6.13 -18.95
CA THR A 55 -9.03 5.09 -17.92
C THR A 55 -8.78 5.75 -16.57
N SER A 56 -9.85 6.15 -15.90
CA SER A 56 -9.76 6.67 -14.53
C SER A 56 -9.19 5.60 -13.60
N LEU A 57 -8.32 5.96 -12.66
CA LEU A 57 -7.81 5.05 -11.63
C LEU A 57 -8.91 4.23 -10.93
N SER A 58 -10.10 4.84 -10.74
CA SER A 58 -11.28 4.17 -10.18
C SER A 58 -11.77 2.99 -11.03
N SER A 59 -11.70 3.10 -12.37
CA SER A 59 -12.11 2.03 -13.31
C SER A 59 -11.11 0.88 -13.36
N LEU A 60 -9.81 1.18 -13.23
CA LEU A 60 -8.74 0.18 -13.14
C LEU A 60 -8.82 -0.60 -11.81
N ALA A 61 -9.08 0.09 -10.70
CA ALA A 61 -9.25 -0.53 -9.39
C ALA A 61 -10.49 -1.43 -9.28
N SER A 62 -11.58 -1.07 -9.99
CA SER A 62 -12.87 -1.78 -9.91
C SER A 62 -12.92 -3.09 -10.72
N SER A 63 -12.05 -3.25 -11.72
CA SER A 63 -12.09 -4.39 -12.65
C SER A 63 -11.59 -5.72 -12.04
N ALA A 64 -11.05 -5.72 -10.82
CA ALA A 64 -10.44 -6.90 -10.19
C ALA A 64 -11.30 -7.62 -9.13
N THR A 65 -12.61 -7.31 -9.00
CA THR A 65 -13.42 -7.81 -7.87
C THR A 65 -14.57 -8.77 -8.22
N MET A 66 -14.56 -9.46 -9.37
CA MET A 66 -15.60 -10.45 -9.69
C MET A 66 -15.08 -11.88 -9.59
N VAL A 67 -15.03 -12.41 -8.36
CA VAL A 67 -15.08 -13.87 -8.15
C VAL A 67 -16.57 -14.24 -8.11
N PRO A 68 -17.11 -15.05 -9.04
CA PRO A 68 -18.48 -15.54 -8.93
C PRO A 68 -18.58 -16.46 -7.69
N PRO A 69 -19.67 -16.38 -6.90
CA PRO A 69 -19.81 -17.24 -5.74
C PRO A 69 -19.90 -18.71 -6.19
N PRO A 70 -19.19 -19.65 -5.54
CA PRO A 70 -19.40 -21.06 -5.82
C PRO A 70 -20.81 -21.43 -5.39
N ALA A 71 -21.51 -22.14 -6.27
CA ALA A 71 -22.82 -22.70 -5.97
C ALA A 71 -22.70 -23.68 -4.79
N SER A 72 -23.43 -23.40 -3.71
CA SER A 72 -23.78 -24.30 -2.61
C SER A 72 -22.65 -25.17 -2.04
N GLY A 73 -21.97 -24.67 -1.00
CA GLY A 73 -21.11 -25.46 -0.13
C GLY A 73 -20.61 -24.60 1.03
N SER A 74 -20.61 -25.12 2.27
CA SER A 74 -20.23 -24.36 3.46
C SER A 74 -18.84 -23.72 3.28
N VAL A 75 -18.76 -22.40 3.45
CA VAL A 75 -17.52 -21.64 3.37
C VAL A 75 -16.68 -21.94 4.62
N VAL A 76 -15.78 -22.90 4.51
CA VAL A 76 -14.69 -23.07 5.48
C VAL A 76 -13.66 -22.00 5.16
N ALA A 77 -13.40 -21.10 6.11
CA ALA A 77 -12.33 -20.11 5.99
C ALA A 77 -10.98 -20.83 5.95
N THR A 78 -10.47 -21.13 4.76
CA THR A 78 -9.09 -21.56 4.59
C THR A 78 -8.17 -20.40 4.98
N ASN A 79 -7.18 -20.69 5.84
CA ASN A 79 -6.07 -19.81 6.21
C ASN A 79 -5.19 -19.51 4.97
N ASN A 80 -5.75 -18.81 3.99
CA ASN A 80 -5.01 -18.23 2.88
C ASN A 80 -4.55 -16.83 3.29
N ILE A 81 -3.36 -16.42 2.85
CA ILE A 81 -2.77 -15.09 3.14
C ILE A 81 -3.73 -13.94 2.77
N ILE A 82 -4.63 -14.20 1.82
CA ILE A 82 -5.71 -13.31 1.35
C ILE A 82 -6.78 -13.08 2.44
N ASN A 83 -7.09 -14.11 3.25
CA ASN A 83 -8.11 -14.08 4.30
C ASN A 83 -7.53 -13.81 5.70
N GLN A 84 -6.21 -13.70 5.83
CA GLN A 84 -5.59 -13.44 7.12
C GLN A 84 -5.88 -12.00 7.55
N ARG A 85 -6.56 -11.84 8.69
CA ARG A 85 -6.73 -10.52 9.34
C ARG A 85 -5.35 -10.02 9.75
N ALA A 86 -5.10 -8.73 9.56
CA ALA A 86 -3.90 -8.10 10.09
C ALA A 86 -3.88 -8.25 11.61
N ASP A 87 -2.75 -8.71 12.14
CA ASP A 87 -2.54 -8.84 13.57
C ASP A 87 -1.96 -7.53 14.10
N ALA A 88 -2.71 -6.85 14.96
CA ALA A 88 -2.29 -5.58 15.54
C ALA A 88 -0.97 -5.71 16.32
N SER A 89 -0.65 -6.89 16.84
CA SER A 89 0.60 -7.16 17.55
C SER A 89 1.83 -7.21 16.63
N ARG A 90 1.62 -7.27 15.32
CA ARG A 90 2.70 -7.27 14.32
C ARG A 90 3.02 -5.88 13.76
N SER A 91 2.23 -4.84 14.06
CA SER A 91 2.57 -3.49 13.58
C SER A 91 3.78 -2.95 14.35
N LEU A 92 4.67 -2.27 13.64
CA LEU A 92 5.89 -1.72 14.24
C LEU A 92 5.55 -0.79 15.41
N TYR A 93 4.52 0.05 15.28
CA TYR A 93 4.04 0.89 16.36
C TYR A 93 3.68 0.08 17.61
N GLN A 94 2.86 -0.97 17.48
CA GLN A 94 2.43 -1.75 18.63
C GLN A 94 3.60 -2.50 19.26
N ILE A 95 4.53 -2.99 18.44
CA ILE A 95 5.77 -3.59 18.91
C ILE A 95 6.58 -2.57 19.72
N CYS A 96 6.70 -1.33 19.26
CA CYS A 96 7.41 -0.27 19.98
C CYS A 96 6.71 0.12 21.28
N VAL A 97 5.38 0.22 21.29
CA VAL A 97 4.62 0.53 22.51
C VAL A 97 4.80 -0.58 23.54
N GLN A 98 4.68 -1.84 23.14
CA GLN A 98 4.94 -2.99 24.01
C GLN A 98 6.40 -3.01 24.48
N LEU A 99 7.35 -2.77 23.59
CA LEU A 99 8.76 -2.69 23.92
C LEU A 99 9.02 -1.58 24.94
N ARG A 100 8.45 -0.39 24.76
CA ARG A 100 8.56 0.72 25.72
C ARG A 100 8.02 0.31 27.10
N GLN A 101 6.88 -0.36 27.17
CA GLN A 101 6.31 -0.87 28.43
C GLN A 101 7.19 -1.93 29.09
N ARG A 102 7.89 -2.76 28.32
CA ARG A 102 8.86 -3.71 28.89
C ARG A 102 10.12 -3.00 29.38
N LEU A 103 10.53 -1.94 28.68
CA LEU A 103 11.71 -1.15 29.03
C LEU A 103 11.53 -0.36 30.34
N THR A 104 10.32 0.08 30.68
CA THR A 104 10.04 0.68 32.01
C THR A 104 10.20 -0.33 33.15
N GLN A 105 10.24 -1.63 32.87
CA GLN A 105 10.51 -2.66 33.87
C GLN A 105 12.01 -2.90 34.08
N VAL A 106 12.88 -2.27 33.27
CA VAL A 106 14.34 -2.40 33.41
C VAL A 106 14.84 -1.45 34.49
N PRO A 107 15.50 -1.94 35.55
CA PRO A 107 16.02 -1.07 36.62
C PRO A 107 16.94 0.03 36.08
N GLY A 108 16.60 1.28 36.37
CA GLY A 108 17.40 2.45 35.96
C GLY A 108 17.22 2.87 34.50
N PHE A 109 16.28 2.28 33.77
CA PHE A 109 15.98 2.68 32.39
C PHE A 109 15.16 3.98 32.30
N ASP A 110 14.36 4.31 33.32
CA ASP A 110 13.51 5.50 33.35
C ASP A 110 14.30 6.80 33.12
N VAL A 111 15.54 6.88 33.61
CA VAL A 111 16.41 8.04 33.41
C VAL A 111 16.65 8.33 31.92
N HIS A 112 16.74 7.29 31.09
CA HIS A 112 16.96 7.44 29.65
C HIS A 112 15.69 7.83 28.89
N LEU A 113 14.50 7.50 29.42
CA LEU A 113 13.23 7.92 28.86
C LEU A 113 12.98 9.42 29.14
N HIS A 114 13.19 9.85 30.39
CA HIS A 114 13.02 11.26 30.79
C HIS A 114 14.05 12.18 30.10
N ASP A 115 15.32 11.77 30.03
CA ASP A 115 16.38 12.51 29.32
C ASP A 115 16.13 12.63 27.81
N SER A 116 15.25 11.80 27.22
CA SER A 116 14.81 11.95 25.83
C SER A 116 13.57 12.81 25.65
N GLU A 117 12.74 12.97 26.69
CA GLU A 117 11.52 13.78 26.69
C GLU A 117 11.82 15.27 26.98
N ASP A 118 12.80 15.55 27.86
CA ASP A 118 13.20 16.92 28.24
C ASP A 118 13.94 17.70 27.13
N GLU A 119 14.51 17.01 26.12
CA GLU A 119 15.32 17.66 25.08
C GLU A 119 14.48 18.34 23.97
N ASN A 120 13.16 18.11 23.85
CA ASN A 120 12.32 18.75 22.83
C ASN A 120 10.80 18.69 23.16
N GLU A 121 10.30 19.66 23.93
CA GLU A 121 8.85 19.87 24.14
C GLU A 121 8.07 20.37 22.88
N GLY A 122 8.63 20.26 21.67
CA GLY A 122 8.20 21.06 20.51
C GLY A 122 7.65 20.35 19.27
N GLU A 123 7.93 19.05 19.05
CA GLU A 123 7.61 18.42 17.76
C GLU A 123 6.94 17.05 17.94
N ASP A 124 5.60 17.05 17.85
CA ASP A 124 4.76 16.01 17.23
C ASP A 124 5.27 14.55 17.32
N GLU A 125 5.67 14.13 18.53
CA GLU A 125 6.54 12.97 18.69
C GLU A 125 5.74 11.68 18.81
N ASP A 126 5.84 10.82 17.80
CA ASP A 126 5.27 9.48 17.89
C ASP A 126 6.13 8.56 18.80
N PRO A 127 5.50 7.62 19.54
CA PRO A 127 6.19 6.67 20.41
C PRO A 127 7.31 5.86 19.75
N VAL A 128 7.26 5.64 18.43
CA VAL A 128 8.31 4.91 17.71
C VAL A 128 9.55 5.79 17.55
N SER A 129 9.37 7.01 17.06
CA SER A 129 10.43 8.02 16.92
C SER A 129 11.08 8.33 18.27
N SER A 130 10.27 8.47 19.32
CA SER A 130 10.75 8.71 20.69
C SER A 130 11.64 7.58 21.20
N LEU A 131 11.14 6.34 21.12
CA LEU A 131 11.89 5.16 21.51
C LEU A 131 13.17 5.01 20.68
N TRP A 132 13.12 5.32 19.39
CA TRP A 132 14.28 5.20 18.49
C TRP A 132 15.33 6.25 18.83
N ARG A 133 14.92 7.49 19.14
CA ARG A 133 15.83 8.54 19.56
C ARG A 133 16.53 8.16 20.86
N CYS A 134 15.77 7.65 21.84
CA CYS A 134 16.31 7.12 23.09
C CYS A 134 17.36 6.04 22.80
N LEU A 135 17.00 4.97 22.08
CA LEU A 135 17.91 3.85 21.79
C LEU A 135 19.14 4.26 20.96
N ARG A 136 19.01 5.23 20.05
CA ARG A 136 20.13 5.80 19.26
C ARG A 136 21.15 6.57 20.09
N LYS A 137 20.84 6.98 21.34
CA LYS A 137 21.86 7.48 22.28
C LYS A 137 22.89 6.41 22.64
N GLY A 138 22.57 5.12 22.42
CA GLY A 138 23.45 3.96 22.61
C GLY A 138 23.69 3.58 24.07
N THR A 139 23.72 4.54 25.00
CA THR A 139 23.77 4.28 26.45
C THR A 139 22.58 3.47 26.97
N PRO A 140 21.33 3.64 26.48
CA PRO A 140 20.21 2.85 27.01
C PRO A 140 20.34 1.36 26.68
N LEU A 141 20.95 1.01 25.54
CA LEU A 141 21.23 -0.39 25.18
C LEU A 141 22.14 -1.07 26.19
N MET A 142 23.13 -0.35 26.70
CA MET A 142 24.02 -0.88 27.74
C MET A 142 23.28 -1.11 29.06
N THR A 143 22.36 -0.20 29.43
CA THR A 143 21.48 -0.38 30.60
C THR A 143 20.61 -1.62 30.45
N ILE A 144 20.01 -1.83 29.27
CA ILE A 144 19.21 -3.02 28.96
C ILE A 144 20.04 -4.29 29.11
N TYR A 145 21.25 -4.33 28.55
CA TYR A 145 22.11 -5.50 28.70
C TYR A 145 22.54 -5.71 30.15
N ASN A 146 22.89 -4.65 30.89
CA ASN A 146 23.26 -4.76 32.30
C ASN A 146 22.13 -5.27 33.20
N ALA A 147 20.87 -5.15 32.75
CA ALA A 147 19.73 -5.74 33.43
C ALA A 147 19.83 -7.27 33.56
N ILE A 148 20.53 -7.96 32.65
CA ILE A 148 20.76 -9.41 32.75
C ILE A 148 21.77 -9.78 33.86
N GLN A 149 22.38 -8.77 34.51
CA GLN A 149 23.49 -8.85 35.46
C GLN A 149 24.64 -9.72 34.95
N PRO A 150 25.31 -9.32 33.86
CA PRO A 150 26.44 -10.06 33.33
C PRO A 150 27.63 -10.01 34.32
N PRO A 151 28.57 -10.97 34.28
CA PRO A 151 29.73 -11.02 35.17
C PRO A 151 30.59 -9.76 35.10
N ILE A 152 30.61 -9.13 33.92
CA ILE A 152 31.25 -7.85 33.67
C ILE A 152 30.20 -6.90 33.08
N PRO A 153 29.69 -5.94 33.87
CA PRO A 153 28.77 -4.92 33.38
C PRO A 153 29.39 -4.07 32.27
N LEU A 154 28.58 -3.72 31.29
CA LEU A 154 28.97 -2.79 30.23
C LEU A 154 29.07 -1.39 30.80
N HIS A 155 30.25 -0.79 30.67
CA HIS A 155 30.53 0.60 31.07
C HIS A 155 31.21 1.39 29.94
N LEU A 156 30.95 2.70 29.88
CA LEU A 156 31.62 3.62 28.98
C LEU A 156 32.57 4.51 29.78
N ASP A 157 33.85 4.48 29.42
CA ASP A 157 34.82 5.40 30.01
C ASP A 157 34.51 6.84 29.60
N GLU A 158 34.64 7.76 30.55
CA GLU A 158 34.52 9.20 30.30
C GLU A 158 35.71 9.69 29.48
N LYS A 159 35.54 9.68 28.16
CA LYS A 159 36.44 10.33 27.20
C LYS A 159 35.76 11.54 26.62
N LYS A 160 36.51 12.64 26.42
CA LYS A 160 36.06 13.81 25.66
C LYS A 160 35.86 13.41 24.20
N GLU A 161 34.66 12.97 23.86
CA GLU A 161 34.26 12.56 22.52
C GLU A 161 32.90 13.16 22.18
N THR A 162 32.60 13.27 20.89
CA THR A 162 31.30 13.79 20.44
C THR A 162 30.17 12.81 20.82
N PRO A 163 28.94 13.30 21.08
CA PRO A 163 27.79 12.45 21.39
C PRO A 163 27.56 11.32 20.38
N GLN A 164 27.75 11.59 19.08
CA GLN A 164 27.59 10.55 18.04
C GLN A 164 28.66 9.45 18.13
N LYS A 165 29.92 9.79 18.46
CA LYS A 165 30.98 8.80 18.64
C LYS A 165 30.74 7.97 19.90
N ARG A 166 30.28 8.61 20.96
CA ARG A 166 29.89 7.94 22.22
C ARG A 166 28.75 6.95 21.99
N ALA A 167 27.69 7.36 21.27
CA ALA A 167 26.56 6.51 20.93
C ALA A 167 26.96 5.28 20.10
N LYS A 168 27.78 5.47 19.06
CA LYS A 168 28.30 4.36 18.24
C LYS A 168 29.14 3.39 19.06
N ARG A 169 29.99 3.88 19.96
CA ARG A 169 30.81 3.03 20.85
C ARG A 169 29.95 2.24 21.85
N ALA A 170 28.95 2.88 22.44
CA ALA A 170 28.01 2.22 23.35
C ALA A 170 27.27 1.08 22.64
N THR A 171 26.75 1.37 21.44
CA THR A 171 26.05 0.39 20.59
C THR A 171 26.97 -0.76 20.19
N PHE A 172 28.22 -0.47 19.80
CA PHE A 172 29.19 -1.49 19.46
C PHE A 172 29.47 -2.43 20.64
N LYS A 173 29.71 -1.89 21.85
CA LYS A 173 29.90 -2.71 23.06
C LYS A 173 28.69 -3.59 23.36
N PHE A 174 27.47 -3.07 23.17
CA PHE A 174 26.24 -3.85 23.32
C PHE A 174 26.18 -5.02 22.33
N VAL A 175 26.45 -4.77 21.04
CA VAL A 175 26.42 -5.79 19.98
C VAL A 175 27.50 -6.86 20.25
N GLU A 176 28.73 -6.44 20.57
CA GLU A 176 29.82 -7.34 20.94
C GLU A 176 29.44 -8.24 22.12
N ALA A 177 28.80 -7.68 23.15
CA ALA A 177 28.33 -8.43 24.30
C ALA A 177 27.19 -9.40 23.97
N CYS A 178 26.29 -9.05 23.04
CA CYS A 178 25.25 -9.98 22.57
C CYS A 178 25.85 -11.17 21.82
N LEU A 179 26.91 -10.94 21.03
CA LEU A 179 27.57 -11.98 20.22
C LEU A 179 28.49 -12.89 21.05
N THR A 180 29.25 -12.30 21.98
CA THR A 180 30.37 -12.98 22.67
C THR A 180 30.14 -13.18 24.17
N GLY A 181 29.14 -12.50 24.73
CA GLY A 181 28.75 -12.61 26.14
C GLY A 181 27.76 -13.75 26.38
N GLU A 182 26.94 -13.62 27.42
CA GLU A 182 26.12 -14.74 27.90
C GLU A 182 24.97 -15.13 26.95
N LEU A 183 24.51 -14.22 26.10
CA LEU A 183 23.41 -14.49 25.18
C LEU A 183 23.81 -15.36 23.98
N HIS A 184 25.08 -15.35 23.56
CA HIS A 184 25.59 -16.08 22.39
C HIS A 184 24.68 -15.96 21.15
N VAL A 185 24.19 -14.74 20.85
CA VAL A 185 23.31 -14.52 19.69
C VAL A 185 24.08 -14.87 18.40
N PRO A 186 23.52 -15.70 17.51
CA PRO A 186 24.17 -16.00 16.23
C PRO A 186 24.45 -14.71 15.44
N PRO A 187 25.61 -14.60 14.75
CA PRO A 187 25.95 -13.39 13.98
C PRO A 187 24.91 -12.98 12.93
N GLY A 188 24.16 -13.94 12.39
CA GLY A 188 23.08 -13.68 11.42
C GLY A 188 21.76 -13.21 12.04
N GLU A 189 21.60 -13.28 13.36
CA GLU A 189 20.42 -12.84 14.09
C GLU A 189 20.67 -11.55 14.90
N CYS A 190 21.93 -11.14 15.04
CA CYS A 190 22.30 -9.87 15.64
C CYS A 190 22.18 -8.72 14.63
N PHE A 191 21.93 -7.50 15.11
CA PHE A 191 21.82 -6.32 14.24
C PHE A 191 23.17 -5.63 14.06
N ALA A 192 23.37 -5.01 12.90
CA ALA A 192 24.54 -4.19 12.60
C ALA A 192 24.31 -2.73 13.05
N LEU A 193 25.40 -1.97 13.24
CA LEU A 193 25.27 -0.54 13.59
C LEU A 193 24.47 0.25 12.54
N SER A 194 24.47 -0.17 11.28
CA SER A 194 23.64 0.39 10.21
C SER A 194 22.14 0.29 10.48
N ASP A 195 21.71 -0.69 11.27
CA ASP A 195 20.29 -0.99 11.47
C ASP A 195 19.70 -0.06 12.54
N LEU A 196 20.48 0.27 13.57
CA LEU A 196 20.07 1.26 14.58
C LEU A 196 20.19 2.71 14.09
N PHE A 197 21.29 3.01 13.38
CA PHE A 197 21.60 4.37 12.92
C PHE A 197 21.14 4.67 11.48
N GLY A 198 20.52 3.70 10.80
CA GLY A 198 19.93 3.84 9.47
C GLY A 198 18.40 3.68 9.49
N ASP A 199 17.85 3.26 8.35
CA ASP A 199 16.41 3.19 8.09
C ASP A 199 15.81 1.77 8.31
N ASP A 200 16.64 0.72 8.42
CA ASP A 200 16.15 -0.65 8.67
C ASP A 200 15.98 -0.93 10.17
N THR A 201 14.75 -0.83 10.63
CA THR A 201 14.40 -0.85 12.05
C THR A 201 13.97 -2.23 12.56
N THR A 202 13.98 -3.25 11.71
CA THR A 202 13.40 -4.56 12.03
C THR A 202 14.35 -5.50 12.77
N GLY A 203 15.66 -5.37 12.55
CA GLY A 203 16.68 -6.26 13.13
C GLY A 203 16.89 -6.05 14.64
N PHE A 204 17.06 -4.81 15.07
CA PHE A 204 17.48 -4.52 16.45
C PHE A 204 16.38 -4.75 17.49
N VAL A 205 15.10 -4.55 17.12
CA VAL A 205 13.94 -4.76 18.01
C VAL A 205 13.86 -6.21 18.48
N LYS A 206 14.23 -7.17 17.63
CA LYS A 206 14.29 -8.59 17.99
C LYS A 206 15.35 -8.85 19.05
N VAL A 207 16.54 -8.29 18.87
CA VAL A 207 17.67 -8.47 19.80
C VAL A 207 17.35 -7.84 21.16
N ILE A 208 16.73 -6.66 21.18
CA ILE A 208 16.31 -6.05 22.45
C ILE A 208 15.27 -6.92 23.17
N ASN A 209 14.24 -7.39 22.46
CA ASN A 209 13.25 -8.29 23.05
C ASN A 209 13.90 -9.59 23.58
N LEU A 210 14.86 -10.17 22.86
CA LEU A 210 15.62 -11.33 23.32
C LEU A 210 16.36 -11.05 24.63
N VAL A 211 17.03 -9.89 24.75
CA VAL A 211 17.71 -9.50 25.99
C VAL A 211 16.71 -9.33 27.14
N LEU A 212 15.55 -8.72 26.89
CA LEU A 212 14.49 -8.55 27.89
C LEU A 212 13.87 -9.89 28.29
N ASP A 213 13.70 -10.82 27.37
CA ASP A 213 13.21 -12.18 27.66
C ASP A 213 14.18 -12.92 28.59
N VAL A 214 15.49 -12.80 28.34
CA VAL A 214 16.53 -13.38 29.21
C VAL A 214 16.54 -12.71 30.59
N ALA A 215 16.44 -11.37 30.66
CA ALA A 215 16.33 -10.64 31.93
C ALA A 215 15.08 -11.08 32.73
N GLN A 216 13.96 -11.28 32.03
CA GLN A 216 12.70 -11.74 32.62
C GLN A 216 12.81 -13.17 33.15
N GLN A 217 13.41 -14.09 32.39
CA GLN A 217 13.66 -15.47 32.82
C GLN A 217 14.55 -15.55 34.07
N ARG A 218 15.44 -14.58 34.23
CA ARG A 218 16.32 -14.44 35.41
C ARG A 218 15.66 -13.71 36.58
N GLY A 219 14.42 -13.23 36.43
CA GLY A 219 13.68 -12.50 37.46
C GLY A 219 14.28 -11.13 37.78
N GLN A 220 14.95 -10.51 36.81
CA GLN A 220 15.69 -9.25 37.01
C GLN A 220 14.92 -8.00 36.52
N LEU A 221 13.74 -8.19 35.92
CA LEU A 221 12.82 -7.11 35.62
C LEU A 221 11.99 -6.75 36.86
N LEU A 222 11.70 -5.47 37.02
CA LEU A 222 10.80 -4.98 38.05
C LEU A 222 9.42 -5.61 37.84
N SER A 223 8.90 -6.29 38.87
CA SER A 223 7.51 -6.71 38.89
C SER A 223 6.65 -5.45 38.91
N VAL A 224 5.79 -5.30 37.92
CA VAL A 224 4.68 -4.36 38.01
C VAL A 224 3.86 -4.82 39.21
N GLU A 225 3.98 -4.12 40.34
CA GLU A 225 2.87 -4.07 41.27
C GLU A 225 1.72 -3.49 40.44
N GLU A 226 0.78 -4.34 40.05
CA GLU A 226 -0.53 -3.86 39.66
C GLU A 226 -1.02 -3.05 40.86
N GLU A 227 -0.81 -1.73 40.85
CA GLU A 227 -1.69 -0.84 41.58
C GLU A 227 -3.08 -1.28 41.16
N SER A 228 -3.79 -1.87 42.12
CA SER A 228 -5.07 -2.51 41.93
C SER A 228 -6.01 -1.51 41.28
N ALA A 229 -6.07 -1.56 39.94
CA ALA A 229 -7.16 -1.01 39.18
C ALA A 229 -8.37 -1.83 39.62
N ASP A 230 -9.18 -1.20 40.47
CA ASP A 230 -10.47 -1.67 40.94
C ASP A 230 -11.17 -2.47 39.81
N PRO A 231 -11.49 -3.77 39.98
CA PRO A 231 -12.02 -4.63 38.92
C PRO A 231 -13.48 -4.29 38.53
N SER A 232 -13.91 -3.06 38.81
CA SER A 232 -15.27 -2.56 38.65
C SER A 232 -15.51 -1.84 37.33
N THR A 233 -14.53 -1.73 36.43
CA THR A 233 -14.70 -0.97 35.17
C THR A 233 -14.36 -1.76 33.90
N MET A 234 -14.77 -3.02 33.78
CA MET A 234 -14.87 -3.66 32.45
C MET A 234 -16.03 -4.64 32.39
N THR A 235 -17.22 -4.12 32.08
CA THR A 235 -18.08 -4.61 31.00
C THR A 235 -19.23 -3.60 30.82
N ILE A 236 -18.96 -2.50 30.14
CA ILE A 236 -19.99 -1.93 29.28
C ILE A 236 -19.45 -2.16 27.87
N SER A 237 -20.04 -3.14 27.18
CA SER A 237 -20.00 -3.19 25.72
C SER A 237 -20.74 -1.94 25.22
N GLU A 238 -20.10 -0.77 25.35
CA GLU A 238 -20.56 0.44 24.69
C GLU A 238 -20.55 0.09 23.20
N LYS A 239 -21.72 0.17 22.58
CA LYS A 239 -21.84 -0.02 21.14
C LYS A 239 -20.82 0.90 20.49
N MET A 240 -19.82 0.33 19.82
CA MET A 240 -18.82 1.09 19.06
C MET A 240 -19.56 2.15 18.24
N SER A 241 -19.19 3.41 18.43
CA SER A 241 -19.78 4.49 17.65
C SER A 241 -19.46 4.26 16.17
N TYR A 242 -20.28 4.81 15.27
CA TYR A 242 -19.95 4.80 13.84
C TYR A 242 -18.54 5.35 13.59
N ARG A 243 -18.18 6.41 14.32
CA ARG A 243 -16.81 6.97 14.31
C ARG A 243 -15.76 5.92 14.64
N ASP A 244 -15.96 5.19 15.75
CA ASP A 244 -15.01 4.17 16.22
C ASP A 244 -14.87 3.05 15.18
N HIS A 245 -15.96 2.69 14.49
CA HIS A 245 -15.91 1.74 13.38
C HIS A 245 -15.09 2.24 12.19
N VAL A 246 -15.28 3.48 11.73
CA VAL A 246 -14.53 4.05 10.61
C VAL A 246 -13.05 4.20 10.94
N VAL A 247 -12.74 4.67 12.16
CA VAL A 247 -11.36 4.76 12.66
C VAL A 247 -10.71 3.37 12.71
N GLN A 248 -11.41 2.39 13.27
CA GLN A 248 -10.91 1.03 13.37
C GLN A 248 -10.73 0.39 11.99
N GLU A 249 -11.62 0.68 11.03
CA GLU A 249 -11.46 0.27 9.63
C GLU A 249 -10.21 0.92 9.01
N MET A 250 -10.01 2.23 9.21
CA MET A 250 -8.86 2.96 8.67
C MET A 250 -7.54 2.34 9.13
N VAL A 251 -7.39 2.14 10.45
CA VAL A 251 -6.17 1.57 11.04
C VAL A 251 -5.97 0.11 10.64
N ASN A 252 -7.01 -0.73 10.72
CA ASN A 252 -6.86 -2.16 10.41
C ASN A 252 -6.59 -2.42 8.94
N THR A 253 -7.25 -1.67 8.05
CA THR A 253 -6.98 -1.78 6.61
C THR A 253 -5.61 -1.23 6.25
N GLU A 254 -5.08 -0.26 7.01
CA GLU A 254 -3.70 0.23 6.85
C GLU A 254 -2.67 -0.83 7.26
N ARG A 255 -2.85 -1.44 8.43
CA ARG A 255 -2.02 -2.57 8.88
C ARG A 255 -2.01 -3.72 7.88
N LYS A 256 -3.19 -4.08 7.37
CA LYS A 256 -3.32 -5.14 6.35
C LYS A 256 -2.61 -4.77 5.06
N TYR A 257 -2.73 -3.51 4.64
CA TYR A 257 -2.06 -3.03 3.44
C TYR A 257 -0.54 -3.10 3.58
N VAL A 258 0.04 -2.62 4.69
CA VAL A 258 1.48 -2.75 4.96
C VAL A 258 1.91 -4.21 4.96
N GLN A 259 1.16 -5.10 5.64
CA GLN A 259 1.46 -6.52 5.65
C GLN A 259 1.43 -7.13 4.23
N ASP A 260 0.49 -6.72 3.39
CA ASP A 260 0.42 -7.19 2.00
C ASP A 260 1.61 -6.69 1.16
N LEU A 261 2.09 -5.46 1.40
CA LEU A 261 3.32 -4.94 0.79
C LEU A 261 4.56 -5.70 1.26
N GLU A 262 4.64 -6.07 2.55
CA GLU A 262 5.74 -6.89 3.09
C GLU A 262 5.80 -8.25 2.40
N ASN A 263 4.65 -8.91 2.24
CA ASN A 263 4.61 -10.18 1.50
C ASN A 263 5.05 -10.01 0.04
N LEU A 264 4.70 -8.88 -0.61
CA LEU A 264 5.12 -8.60 -1.99
C LEU A 264 6.64 -8.33 -2.09
N HIS A 265 7.20 -7.64 -1.11
CA HIS A 265 8.64 -7.42 -0.97
C HIS A 265 9.39 -8.74 -0.71
N ASP A 266 8.87 -9.60 0.17
CA ASP A 266 9.46 -10.91 0.47
C ASP A 266 9.45 -11.81 -0.77
N LEU A 267 8.38 -11.78 -1.57
CA LEU A 267 8.34 -12.45 -2.87
C LEU A 267 9.46 -11.95 -3.79
N LYS A 268 9.62 -10.63 -3.95
CA LYS A 268 10.69 -10.03 -4.77
C LYS A 268 12.06 -10.55 -4.32
N LYS A 269 12.33 -10.52 -3.02
CA LYS A 269 13.59 -11.00 -2.43
C LYS A 269 13.84 -12.48 -2.73
N GLN A 270 12.83 -13.33 -2.60
CA GLN A 270 12.95 -14.76 -2.92
C GLN A 270 13.23 -15.01 -4.40
N ILE A 271 12.60 -14.26 -5.30
CA ILE A 271 12.86 -14.37 -6.74
C ILE A 271 14.31 -13.98 -7.05
N GLU A 272 14.81 -12.88 -6.47
CA GLU A 272 16.18 -12.40 -6.65
C GLU A 272 17.19 -13.43 -6.12
N GLN A 273 16.94 -14.03 -4.96
CA GLN A 273 17.79 -15.06 -4.36
C GLN A 273 17.84 -16.36 -5.17
N ASN A 274 16.72 -16.74 -5.79
CA ASN A 274 16.66 -17.94 -6.62
C ASN A 274 17.38 -17.77 -7.97
N GLY A 275 17.55 -16.54 -8.45
CA GLY A 275 18.30 -16.23 -9.67
C GLY A 275 17.67 -16.74 -10.98
N VAL A 276 16.43 -17.23 -10.95
CA VAL A 276 15.72 -17.79 -12.12
C VAL A 276 15.21 -16.69 -13.05
N VAL A 277 14.94 -15.50 -12.50
CA VAL A 277 14.47 -14.34 -13.25
C VAL A 277 15.58 -13.29 -13.27
N PRO A 278 15.94 -12.75 -14.45
CA PRO A 278 16.90 -11.66 -14.56
C PRO A 278 16.50 -10.44 -13.71
N GLY A 279 17.48 -9.77 -13.10
CA GLY A 279 17.22 -8.68 -12.14
C GLY A 279 16.52 -7.46 -12.76
N ASP A 280 16.76 -7.18 -14.04
CA ASP A 280 16.04 -6.19 -14.84
C ASP A 280 14.56 -6.54 -14.96
N VAL A 281 14.21 -7.80 -15.26
CA VAL A 281 12.81 -8.26 -15.33
C VAL A 281 12.14 -8.20 -13.95
N VAL A 282 12.86 -8.54 -12.88
CA VAL A 282 12.35 -8.35 -11.51
C VAL A 282 12.09 -6.87 -11.24
N HIS A 283 13.00 -5.98 -11.64
CA HIS A 283 12.83 -4.54 -11.49
C HIS A 283 11.64 -4.01 -12.30
N GLU A 284 11.38 -4.52 -13.51
CA GLU A 284 10.21 -4.11 -14.30
C GLU A 284 8.87 -4.55 -13.68
N ILE A 285 8.84 -5.68 -12.96
CA ILE A 285 7.63 -6.18 -12.28
C ILE A 285 7.37 -5.44 -10.96
N PHE A 286 8.40 -5.31 -10.11
CA PHE A 286 8.24 -4.81 -8.74
C PHE A 286 8.67 -3.34 -8.56
N LEU A 287 9.40 -2.78 -9.52
CA LEU A 287 9.85 -1.40 -9.57
C LEU A 287 10.39 -0.89 -8.23
N ASN A 288 9.82 0.19 -7.70
CA ASN A 288 10.20 0.83 -6.45
C ASN A 288 9.35 0.36 -5.24
N ILE A 289 8.91 -0.91 -5.22
CA ILE A 289 8.10 -1.44 -4.11
C ILE A 289 8.76 -1.29 -2.73
N ASN A 290 10.10 -1.36 -2.65
CA ASN A 290 10.83 -1.18 -1.39
C ASN A 290 10.59 0.23 -0.83
N ALA A 291 10.69 1.27 -1.69
CA ALA A 291 10.45 2.65 -1.30
C ALA A 291 8.99 2.88 -0.86
N ILE A 292 8.03 2.25 -1.56
CA ILE A 292 6.61 2.29 -1.19
C ILE A 292 6.40 1.65 0.18
N LEU A 293 6.97 0.47 0.43
CA LEU A 293 6.87 -0.22 1.71
C LEU A 293 7.47 0.61 2.85
N ASP A 294 8.65 1.18 2.66
CA ASP A 294 9.33 1.98 3.70
C ASP A 294 8.57 3.28 4.02
N PHE A 295 8.00 3.93 3.00
CA PHE A 295 7.07 5.02 3.22
C PHE A 295 5.82 4.55 3.98
N GLN A 296 5.22 3.43 3.57
CA GLN A 296 3.96 3.00 4.16
C GLN A 296 4.10 2.54 5.61
N ARG A 297 5.24 1.97 5.99
CA ARG A 297 5.57 1.68 7.39
C ARG A 297 5.60 2.97 8.24
N ARG A 298 6.25 4.02 7.75
CA ARG A 298 6.28 5.35 8.42
C ARG A 298 4.89 5.98 8.49
N PHE A 299 4.12 5.88 7.40
CA PHE A 299 2.75 6.37 7.37
C PHE A 299 1.85 5.63 8.37
N LEU A 300 1.94 4.30 8.45
CA LEU A 300 1.21 3.48 9.42
C LEU A 300 1.55 3.88 10.86
N ILE A 301 2.82 4.16 11.17
CA ILE A 301 3.21 4.67 12.50
C ILE A 301 2.45 5.96 12.83
N LYS A 302 2.38 6.93 11.90
CA LYS A 302 1.65 8.18 12.16
C LYS A 302 0.15 7.92 12.33
N ILE A 303 -0.44 7.04 11.53
CA ILE A 303 -1.86 6.63 11.65
C ILE A 303 -2.15 5.99 13.02
N GLU A 304 -1.29 5.09 13.49
CA GLU A 304 -1.44 4.45 14.80
C GLU A 304 -1.18 5.42 15.97
N THR A 305 -0.28 6.40 15.76
CA THR A 305 -0.04 7.48 16.71
C THR A 305 -1.27 8.37 16.86
N THR A 306 -1.86 8.83 15.75
CA THR A 306 -3.13 9.57 15.78
C THR A 306 -4.22 8.75 16.46
N ASN A 307 -4.28 7.43 16.23
CA ASN A 307 -5.25 6.56 16.91
C ASN A 307 -5.07 6.50 18.43
N SER A 308 -3.84 6.60 18.92
CA SER A 308 -3.51 6.53 20.36
C SER A 308 -3.81 7.81 21.14
N GLN A 309 -3.95 8.94 20.44
CA GLN A 309 -4.28 10.22 21.06
C GLN A 309 -5.74 10.23 21.56
N SER A 310 -6.01 11.09 22.54
CA SER A 310 -7.38 11.33 23.02
C SER A 310 -8.31 11.75 21.86
N LYS A 311 -9.57 11.30 21.86
CA LYS A 311 -10.50 11.45 20.72
C LYS A 311 -10.60 12.90 20.20
N ASP A 312 -10.50 13.87 21.10
CA ASP A 312 -10.61 15.31 20.81
C ASP A 312 -9.33 15.90 20.17
N GLN A 313 -8.19 15.22 20.32
CA GLN A 313 -6.89 15.62 19.75
C GLN A 313 -6.57 14.90 18.43
N GLN A 314 -7.36 13.90 18.04
CA GLN A 314 -7.07 13.10 16.85
C GLN A 314 -7.29 13.91 15.56
N GLN A 315 -6.19 14.32 14.91
CA GLN A 315 -6.22 14.95 13.59
C GLN A 315 -5.96 13.90 12.51
N TRP A 316 -7.02 13.37 11.91
CA TRP A 316 -6.94 12.28 10.92
C TRP A 316 -6.64 12.78 9.50
N GLY A 317 -6.89 14.05 9.20
CA GLY A 317 -6.55 14.68 7.92
C GLY A 317 -5.08 15.10 7.85
N LEU A 318 -4.52 15.60 8.95
CA LEU A 318 -3.15 16.10 9.04
C LEU A 318 -2.07 15.15 8.49
N PRO A 319 -2.07 13.82 8.76
CA PRO A 319 -1.09 12.91 8.18
C PRO A 319 -1.09 12.93 6.64
N PHE A 320 -2.26 13.06 6.01
CA PHE A 320 -2.37 13.08 4.55
C PHE A 320 -1.83 14.38 3.95
N VAL A 321 -1.98 15.49 4.66
CA VAL A 321 -1.42 16.78 4.25
C VAL A 321 0.10 16.77 4.40
N ASN A 322 0.62 16.34 5.55
CA ASN A 322 2.06 16.34 5.84
C ASN A 322 2.84 15.41 4.92
N TYR A 323 2.26 14.28 4.52
CA TYR A 323 2.90 13.29 3.65
C TYR A 323 2.49 13.39 2.18
N GLU A 324 1.80 14.46 1.77
CA GLU A 324 1.28 14.62 0.39
C GLU A 324 2.38 14.40 -0.67
N GLU A 325 3.51 15.09 -0.55
CA GLU A 325 4.64 14.95 -1.47
C GLU A 325 5.29 13.56 -1.40
N SER A 326 5.28 12.93 -0.22
CA SER A 326 5.85 11.58 -0.05
C SER A 326 5.07 10.51 -0.82
N PHE A 327 3.78 10.72 -1.09
CA PHE A 327 2.99 9.82 -1.93
C PHE A 327 3.41 9.84 -3.42
N ASN A 328 4.25 10.79 -3.86
CA ASN A 328 4.71 10.88 -5.25
C ASN A 328 5.48 9.62 -5.72
N ILE A 329 6.06 8.86 -4.80
CA ILE A 329 6.71 7.58 -5.08
C ILE A 329 5.77 6.55 -5.70
N TYR A 330 4.45 6.68 -5.54
CA TYR A 330 3.47 5.78 -6.14
C TYR A 330 3.29 6.01 -7.65
N ARG A 331 3.54 7.22 -8.15
CA ARG A 331 3.29 7.59 -9.55
C ARG A 331 3.98 6.65 -10.55
N PRO A 332 5.30 6.39 -10.49
CA PRO A 332 5.97 5.49 -11.43
C PRO A 332 5.48 4.04 -11.31
N PHE A 333 5.17 3.58 -10.09
CA PHE A 333 4.64 2.23 -9.86
C PHE A 333 3.29 2.03 -10.54
N ILE A 334 2.37 2.98 -10.34
CA ILE A 334 1.00 2.94 -10.88
C ILE A 334 1.02 3.10 -12.40
N ALA A 335 1.84 4.00 -12.94
CA ALA A 335 1.99 4.18 -14.38
C ALA A 335 2.50 2.90 -15.07
N ASN A 336 3.41 2.17 -14.44
CA ASN A 336 3.98 0.93 -14.97
C ASN A 336 3.09 -0.32 -14.77
N GLN A 337 1.96 -0.20 -14.05
CA GLN A 337 1.16 -1.35 -13.60
C GLN A 337 0.79 -2.33 -14.72
N ARG A 338 0.37 -1.83 -15.88
CA ARG A 338 -0.04 -2.66 -17.01
C ARG A 338 1.13 -3.45 -17.62
N LYS A 339 2.30 -2.81 -17.74
CA LYS A 339 3.52 -3.47 -18.24
C LYS A 339 4.00 -4.51 -17.24
N ALA A 340 4.06 -4.14 -15.96
CA ALA A 340 4.40 -5.05 -14.86
C ALA A 340 3.51 -6.30 -14.86
N ALA A 341 2.19 -6.14 -14.99
CA ALA A 341 1.24 -7.26 -15.06
C ALA A 341 1.47 -8.15 -16.30
N ALA A 342 1.74 -7.55 -17.47
CA ALA A 342 2.02 -8.32 -18.69
C ALA A 342 3.31 -9.13 -18.59
N ILE A 343 4.37 -8.54 -18.04
CA ILE A 343 5.66 -9.20 -17.82
C ILE A 343 5.51 -10.31 -16.77
N ALA A 344 4.86 -10.01 -15.64
CA ALA A 344 4.58 -10.98 -14.59
C ALA A 344 3.77 -12.18 -15.13
N LYS A 345 2.81 -11.95 -16.03
CA LYS A 345 2.03 -13.01 -16.67
C LYS A 345 2.88 -13.87 -17.59
N ARG A 346 3.75 -13.24 -18.41
CA ARG A 346 4.65 -13.93 -19.32
C ARG A 346 5.63 -14.83 -18.56
N ASP A 347 6.21 -14.31 -17.49
CA ASP A 347 7.25 -14.99 -16.71
C ASP A 347 6.70 -15.73 -15.47
N PHE A 348 5.37 -15.89 -15.35
CA PHE A 348 4.71 -16.47 -14.17
C PHE A 348 5.25 -17.86 -13.78
N SER A 349 5.54 -18.72 -14.77
CA SER A 349 6.12 -20.05 -14.53
C SER A 349 7.49 -20.01 -13.85
N LYS A 350 8.27 -18.95 -14.05
CA LYS A 350 9.54 -18.72 -13.36
C LYS A 350 9.29 -18.17 -11.97
N LEU A 351 8.35 -17.23 -11.82
CA LEU A 351 7.97 -16.64 -10.54
C LEU A 351 7.47 -17.70 -9.54
N THR A 352 6.73 -18.72 -10.00
CA THR A 352 6.25 -19.82 -9.14
C THR A 352 7.38 -20.61 -8.47
N GLN A 353 8.61 -20.55 -8.99
CA GLN A 353 9.76 -21.24 -8.40
C GLN A 353 10.22 -20.61 -7.08
N ALA A 354 9.77 -19.38 -6.77
CA ALA A 354 9.93 -18.76 -5.46
C ALA A 354 9.22 -19.53 -4.33
N LYS A 355 8.24 -20.40 -4.64
CA LYS A 355 7.43 -21.15 -3.66
C LYS A 355 6.79 -20.25 -2.59
N HIS A 356 6.50 -19.01 -2.96
CA HIS A 356 5.87 -18.04 -2.07
C HIS A 356 4.33 -18.15 -2.12
N ALA A 357 3.66 -17.80 -1.03
CA ALA A 357 2.19 -17.88 -0.93
C ALA A 357 1.41 -16.93 -1.86
N ILE A 358 2.09 -15.92 -2.44
CA ILE A 358 1.48 -14.98 -3.41
C ILE A 358 1.45 -15.55 -4.83
N VAL A 359 2.40 -16.42 -5.20
CA VAL A 359 2.53 -16.96 -6.57
C VAL A 359 1.81 -18.29 -6.73
N VAL A 360 0.73 -18.54 -5.96
CA VAL A 360 -0.09 -19.75 -6.09
C VAL A 360 -0.83 -19.75 -7.43
N ASP A 361 -1.32 -18.60 -7.85
CA ASP A 361 -1.94 -18.36 -9.16
C ASP A 361 -1.69 -16.91 -9.61
N PHE A 362 -1.84 -16.65 -10.91
CA PHE A 362 -1.56 -15.33 -11.45
C PHE A 362 -2.55 -14.27 -10.97
N ASN A 363 -3.82 -14.60 -10.73
CA ASN A 363 -4.81 -13.62 -10.28
C ASN A 363 -4.49 -13.15 -8.86
N THR A 364 -3.97 -14.03 -8.01
CA THR A 364 -3.45 -13.65 -6.68
C THR A 364 -2.29 -12.68 -6.83
N LEU A 365 -1.27 -12.99 -7.64
CA LEU A 365 -0.13 -12.08 -7.87
C LEU A 365 -0.57 -10.72 -8.43
N ASP A 366 -1.39 -10.73 -9.48
CA ASP A 366 -1.93 -9.51 -10.11
C ASP A 366 -2.72 -8.69 -9.09
N GLY A 367 -3.57 -9.33 -8.29
CA GLY A 367 -4.31 -8.70 -7.20
C GLY A 367 -3.39 -8.03 -6.17
N PHE A 368 -2.25 -8.65 -5.82
CA PHE A 368 -1.25 -8.03 -4.94
C PHE A 368 -0.55 -6.84 -5.58
N LEU A 369 -0.20 -6.92 -6.88
CA LEU A 369 0.40 -5.81 -7.62
C LEU A 369 -0.56 -4.62 -7.76
N LEU A 370 -1.87 -4.85 -7.79
CA LEU A 370 -2.88 -3.78 -7.84
C LEU A 370 -3.12 -3.06 -6.49
N LYS A 371 -2.73 -3.65 -5.35
CA LYS A 371 -3.04 -3.10 -4.01
C LYS A 371 -2.60 -1.64 -3.82
N PRO A 372 -1.39 -1.21 -4.26
CA PRO A 372 -0.97 0.19 -4.11
C PRO A 372 -1.92 1.19 -4.77
N MET A 373 -2.35 0.92 -6.00
CA MET A 373 -3.33 1.74 -6.71
C MET A 373 -4.68 1.72 -5.99
N GLN A 374 -5.16 0.54 -5.59
CA GLN A 374 -6.43 0.38 -4.88
C GLN A 374 -6.43 1.15 -3.56
N ARG A 375 -5.33 1.14 -2.80
CA ARG A 375 -5.23 1.81 -1.50
C ARG A 375 -5.32 3.32 -1.64
N LEU A 376 -4.62 3.93 -2.61
CA LEU A 376 -4.69 5.38 -2.83
C LEU A 376 -6.12 5.87 -3.04
N VAL A 377 -6.93 5.11 -3.78
CA VAL A 377 -8.33 5.47 -4.08
C VAL A 377 -9.22 5.39 -2.83
N LYS A 378 -8.84 4.61 -1.81
CA LYS A 378 -9.61 4.45 -0.58
C LYS A 378 -9.42 5.57 0.43
N TYR A 379 -8.25 6.22 0.47
CA TYR A 379 -7.97 7.28 1.45
C TYR A 379 -9.00 8.41 1.49
N PRO A 380 -9.34 9.09 0.37
CA PRO A 380 -10.32 10.17 0.42
C PRO A 380 -11.72 9.65 0.79
N LEU A 381 -12.03 8.38 0.51
CA LEU A 381 -13.32 7.78 0.88
C LEU A 381 -13.42 7.54 2.38
N LEU A 382 -12.37 7.01 3.01
CA LEU A 382 -12.31 6.77 4.45
C LEU A 382 -12.37 8.09 5.23
N LEU A 383 -11.61 9.10 4.80
CA LEU A 383 -11.63 10.43 5.42
C LEU A 383 -12.99 11.11 5.26
N LYS A 384 -13.61 11.00 4.07
CA LYS A 384 -14.95 11.53 3.82
C LYS A 384 -16.00 10.84 4.69
N ASP A 385 -15.93 9.53 4.83
CA ASP A 385 -16.85 8.78 5.67
C ASP A 385 -16.74 9.19 7.15
N LEU A 386 -15.50 9.37 7.64
CA LEU A 386 -15.24 9.88 8.98
C LEU A 386 -15.77 11.31 9.17
N ARG A 387 -15.61 12.18 8.18
CA ARG A 387 -16.10 13.57 8.23
C ARG A 387 -17.62 13.65 8.23
N ASP A 388 -18.26 12.90 7.34
CA ASP A 388 -19.69 13.04 7.07
C ASP A 388 -20.55 12.32 8.13
N LYS A 389 -20.02 11.24 8.73
CA LYS A 389 -20.79 10.36 9.64
C LYS A 389 -20.15 10.13 11.01
N GLY A 390 -18.93 10.63 11.24
CA GLY A 390 -18.19 10.44 12.49
C GLY A 390 -18.59 11.37 13.64
N GLY A 391 -19.62 12.22 13.47
CA GLY A 391 -20.08 13.14 14.51
C GLY A 391 -18.99 14.13 14.95
N VAL A 392 -18.23 14.65 13.99
CA VAL A 392 -17.05 15.51 14.21
C VAL A 392 -17.42 16.99 14.34
N ASP A 393 -16.62 17.75 15.09
CA ASP A 393 -16.77 19.20 15.22
C ASP A 393 -16.24 19.96 13.98
N GLU A 394 -16.41 21.28 13.94
CA GLU A 394 -16.00 22.07 12.76
C GLU A 394 -14.47 22.11 12.56
N THR A 395 -13.69 22.10 13.64
CA THR A 395 -12.22 22.05 13.57
C THR A 395 -11.75 20.77 12.92
N MET A 396 -12.31 19.64 13.35
CA MET A 396 -12.00 18.32 12.83
C MET A 396 -12.54 18.11 11.41
N LYS A 397 -13.68 18.72 11.06
CA LYS A 397 -14.16 18.73 9.66
C LYS A 397 -13.20 19.49 8.75
N ALA A 398 -12.62 20.61 9.21
CA ALA A 398 -11.65 21.37 8.43
C ALA A 398 -10.37 20.54 8.20
N ASP A 399 -9.84 19.91 9.25
CA ASP A 399 -8.71 18.97 9.17
C ASP A 399 -8.98 17.84 8.16
N LEU A 400 -10.10 17.13 8.31
CA LEU A 400 -10.48 16.04 7.41
C LEU A 400 -10.67 16.53 5.96
N THR A 401 -11.21 17.73 5.76
CA THR A 401 -11.37 18.31 4.42
C THR A 401 -10.03 18.59 3.77
N ALA A 402 -9.07 19.16 4.50
CA ALA A 402 -7.72 19.36 4.00
C ALA A 402 -7.04 18.02 3.61
N GLY A 403 -7.19 16.98 4.45
CA GLY A 403 -6.68 15.64 4.15
C GLY A 403 -7.34 14.98 2.93
N ILE A 404 -8.66 15.17 2.74
CA ILE A 404 -9.39 14.71 1.55
C ILE A 404 -8.86 15.40 0.29
N GLU A 405 -8.64 16.72 0.34
CA GLU A 405 -8.12 17.47 -0.79
C GLU A 405 -6.70 17.03 -1.15
N ALA A 406 -5.81 16.88 -0.16
CA ALA A 406 -4.46 16.33 -0.37
C ALA A 406 -4.49 14.95 -1.03
N SER A 407 -5.31 14.04 -0.50
CA SER A 407 -5.47 12.69 -1.06
C SER A 407 -6.00 12.72 -2.51
N ASN A 408 -6.91 13.63 -2.84
CA ASN A 408 -7.41 13.80 -4.21
C ASN A 408 -6.37 14.39 -5.16
N ARG A 409 -5.48 15.28 -4.68
CA ARG A 409 -4.36 15.79 -5.48
C ARG A 409 -3.40 14.67 -5.84
N VAL A 410 -3.00 13.85 -4.87
CA VAL A 410 -2.18 12.65 -5.10
C VAL A 410 -2.82 11.72 -6.14
N LEU A 411 -4.13 11.47 -6.05
CA LEU A 411 -4.85 10.66 -7.04
C LEU A 411 -4.84 11.26 -8.44
N ARG A 412 -5.05 12.57 -8.55
CA ARG A 412 -5.02 13.27 -9.84
C ARG A 412 -3.64 13.15 -10.49
N GLU A 413 -2.58 13.35 -9.72
CA GLU A 413 -1.22 13.26 -10.21
C GLU A 413 -0.83 11.82 -10.60
N ALA A 414 -1.28 10.82 -9.84
CA ALA A 414 -1.11 9.42 -10.22
C ALA A 414 -1.86 9.08 -11.51
N ASN A 415 -3.07 9.63 -11.71
CA ASN A 415 -3.83 9.44 -12.95
C ASN A 415 -3.13 10.11 -14.15
N GLU A 416 -2.60 11.32 -13.93
CA GLU A 416 -1.83 12.04 -14.96
C GLU A 416 -0.56 11.28 -15.36
N ALA A 417 0.14 10.67 -14.41
CA ALA A 417 1.30 9.82 -14.69
C ALA A 417 0.94 8.59 -15.54
N VAL A 418 -0.21 7.96 -15.27
CA VAL A 418 -0.73 6.86 -16.10
C VAL A 418 -1.03 7.37 -17.51
N ASP A 419 -1.76 8.48 -17.64
CA ASP A 419 -2.10 9.05 -18.94
C ASP A 419 -0.85 9.44 -19.74
N GLN A 420 0.16 9.99 -19.09
CA GLN A 420 1.45 10.32 -19.71
C GLN A 420 2.16 9.08 -20.24
N GLU A 421 2.20 7.99 -19.46
CA GLU A 421 2.81 6.73 -19.87
C GLU A 421 2.06 6.08 -21.05
N LEU A 422 0.72 6.14 -21.06
CA LEU A 422 -0.10 5.68 -22.20
C LEU A 422 0.22 6.45 -23.47
N ARG A 423 0.36 7.78 -23.38
CA ARG A 423 0.72 8.62 -24.53
C ARG A 423 2.15 8.33 -25.01
N ARG A 424 3.08 8.08 -24.10
CA ARG A 424 4.45 7.69 -24.43
C ARG A 424 4.48 6.38 -25.21
N GLU A 425 3.76 5.36 -24.75
CA GLU A 425 3.64 4.09 -25.49
C GLU A 425 2.99 4.27 -26.87
N ALA A 426 1.96 5.10 -26.96
CA ALA A 426 1.32 5.39 -28.24
C ALA A 426 2.26 6.12 -29.22
N ARG A 427 3.17 6.97 -28.70
CA ARG A 427 4.24 7.60 -29.50
C ARG A 427 5.24 6.56 -30.00
N GLU A 428 5.65 5.62 -29.15
CA GLU A 428 6.56 4.52 -29.54
C GLU A 428 5.93 3.61 -30.61
N ASP A 429 4.66 3.23 -30.45
CA ASP A 429 3.92 2.48 -31.48
C ASP A 429 3.87 3.23 -32.81
N LEU A 430 3.54 4.53 -32.75
CA LEU A 430 3.50 5.40 -33.92
C LEU A 430 4.86 5.47 -34.64
N GLU A 431 5.93 5.70 -33.88
CA GLU A 431 7.31 5.74 -34.39
C GLU A 431 7.68 4.44 -35.11
N SER A 432 7.30 3.28 -34.54
CA SER A 432 7.58 1.97 -35.14
C SER A 432 6.78 1.67 -36.41
N ARG A 433 5.61 2.30 -36.60
CA ARG A 433 4.66 1.98 -37.68
C ARG A 433 4.81 2.86 -38.93
N VAL A 434 5.47 4.00 -38.80
CA VAL A 434 5.62 4.97 -39.90
C VAL A 434 7.04 4.88 -40.44
N ASP A 435 7.18 4.30 -41.63
CA ASP A 435 8.48 4.12 -42.29
C ASP A 435 9.01 5.43 -42.93
N ASP A 436 8.12 6.33 -43.36
CA ASP A 436 8.48 7.59 -44.03
C ASP A 436 7.84 8.80 -43.34
N TRP A 437 8.66 9.50 -42.55
CA TRP A 437 8.31 10.73 -41.85
C TRP A 437 8.38 11.98 -42.72
N LYS A 438 8.61 11.86 -44.04
CA LYS A 438 8.72 12.98 -44.98
C LYS A 438 9.63 14.10 -44.47
N ASN A 439 10.80 13.72 -43.98
CA ASN A 439 11.83 14.60 -43.38
C ASN A 439 11.47 15.27 -42.04
N HIS A 440 10.39 14.86 -41.37
CA HIS A 440 10.10 15.32 -40.02
C HIS A 440 10.87 14.48 -38.99
N GLN A 441 11.44 15.13 -37.98
CA GLN A 441 12.09 14.46 -36.86
C GLN A 441 11.10 14.37 -35.70
N ILE A 442 10.70 13.15 -35.32
CA ILE A 442 9.70 12.90 -34.25
C ILE A 442 10.15 13.53 -32.92
N ASP A 443 11.46 13.59 -32.69
CA ASP A 443 12.07 14.16 -31.48
C ASP A 443 11.95 15.69 -31.40
N HIS A 444 11.67 16.36 -32.52
CA HIS A 444 11.36 17.78 -32.53
C HIS A 444 9.89 18.09 -32.23
N PHE A 445 9.03 17.08 -32.21
CA PHE A 445 7.66 17.25 -31.74
C PHE A 445 7.65 17.11 -30.22
N GLY A 446 6.89 17.96 -29.55
CA GLY A 446 6.65 17.85 -28.12
C GLY A 446 5.85 16.60 -27.76
N ASP A 447 5.36 16.55 -26.53
CA ASP A 447 4.62 15.40 -26.03
C ASP A 447 3.38 15.09 -26.89
N LEU A 448 3.15 13.80 -27.14
CA LEU A 448 1.90 13.35 -27.75
C LEU A 448 0.76 13.75 -26.81
N LEU A 449 -0.20 14.52 -27.30
CA LEU A 449 -1.33 15.02 -26.48
C LEU A 449 -2.55 14.09 -26.56
N MET A 450 -2.83 13.56 -27.75
CA MET A 450 -4.01 12.75 -28.02
C MET A 450 -3.73 11.78 -29.17
N HIS A 451 -4.26 10.57 -29.06
CA HIS A 451 -4.29 9.59 -30.14
C HIS A 451 -5.67 8.92 -30.17
N GLY A 452 -6.10 8.47 -31.34
CA GLY A 452 -7.42 7.88 -31.55
C GLY A 452 -7.68 7.54 -33.01
N GLN A 453 -8.78 6.86 -33.28
CA GLN A 453 -9.26 6.63 -34.64
C GLN A 453 -10.22 7.75 -35.02
N PHE A 454 -9.94 8.45 -36.12
CA PHE A 454 -10.73 9.58 -36.59
C PHE A 454 -11.20 9.32 -38.02
N MET A 455 -12.48 9.59 -38.29
CA MET A 455 -13.01 9.58 -39.65
C MET A 455 -12.54 10.84 -40.38
N VAL A 456 -11.77 10.68 -41.45
CA VAL A 456 -11.27 11.80 -42.26
C VAL A 456 -12.12 11.95 -43.52
N VAL A 457 -12.78 13.09 -43.67
CA VAL A 457 -13.48 13.44 -44.92
C VAL A 457 -12.51 14.17 -45.84
N THR A 458 -12.01 13.49 -46.87
CA THR A 458 -11.19 14.13 -47.90
C THR A 458 -12.11 14.85 -48.87
N GLY A 459 -12.04 16.18 -48.94
CA GLY A 459 -12.90 17.05 -49.79
C GLY A 459 -12.74 16.90 -51.31
N LYS A 460 -12.26 15.75 -51.80
CA LYS A 460 -12.25 15.41 -53.22
C LYS A 460 -12.97 14.09 -53.37
N SER A 461 -14.18 14.18 -53.96
CA SER A 461 -15.14 13.11 -54.28
C SER A 461 -15.82 12.41 -53.09
N ASP A 462 -17.16 12.34 -53.16
CA ASP A 462 -18.07 11.51 -52.35
C ASP A 462 -17.80 10.00 -52.53
N VAL A 463 -16.57 9.57 -52.25
CA VAL A 463 -16.21 8.18 -52.12
C VAL A 463 -15.61 8.03 -50.75
N GLN A 464 -16.38 7.44 -49.84
CA GLN A 464 -15.91 6.97 -48.55
C GLN A 464 -14.75 6.01 -48.79
N LYS A 465 -13.52 6.49 -48.61
CA LYS A 465 -12.36 5.63 -48.41
C LYS A 465 -12.15 5.51 -46.91
N GLU A 466 -12.20 4.30 -46.40
CA GLU A 466 -11.57 3.98 -45.11
C GLU A 466 -10.09 4.29 -45.26
N VAL A 467 -9.68 5.45 -44.73
CA VAL A 467 -8.27 5.79 -44.60
C VAL A 467 -7.85 5.29 -43.22
N GLY A 468 -6.81 4.46 -43.20
CA GLY A 468 -6.25 3.88 -41.98
C GLY A 468 -5.77 4.93 -40.97
N PRO A 469 -5.28 4.48 -39.80
CA PRO A 469 -5.11 5.33 -38.62
C PRO A 469 -4.20 6.53 -38.90
N GLN A 470 -4.71 7.74 -38.68
CA GLN A 470 -3.92 8.97 -38.74
C GLN A 470 -3.76 9.58 -37.35
N PHE A 471 -2.54 9.94 -37.01
CA PHE A 471 -2.17 10.57 -35.75
C PHE A 471 -2.10 12.08 -35.93
N LEU A 472 -2.77 12.84 -35.06
CA LEU A 472 -2.73 14.30 -35.04
C LEU A 472 -1.62 14.75 -34.09
N LEU A 473 -0.46 15.08 -34.66
CA LEU A 473 0.57 15.86 -33.99
C LEU A 473 0.30 17.34 -34.31
N LYS A 474 0.15 18.18 -33.28
CA LYS A 474 0.01 19.64 -33.46
C LYS A 474 1.34 20.30 -33.11
N LEU A 475 1.81 21.18 -34.00
CA LEU A 475 3.00 22.02 -33.85
C LEU A 475 2.84 23.02 -32.70
#